data_AF-A0A843AT27-F1
#
_entry.id   AF-A0A843AT27-F1
#
_cell.length_a   1.000
_cell.length_b   1.000
_cell.length_c   1.000
_cell.angle_alpha   90.00
_cell.angle_beta   90.00
_cell.angle_gamma   90.00
#
_symmetry.space_group_name_H-M   'P 1'
#
loop_
_entity.id
_entity.type
_entity.pdbx_description
1 polymer ?
#
loop_
_entity_poly.entity_id
_entity_poly.type
_entity_poly.pdbx_seq_one_letter_code
_entity_poly.pdbx_strand_id
1 'polypeptide(L)'
;MAVIKRQTKLSQLPTRCLHTPLKPNYLLNWEKHRPKFKKFILLHLIQVLDTCKSPSPEITAEKLIEELSANMGGVIKIQIQLYIENLIYHGYLAESYLGGTITCTDKVYNELRTIDRIIAEKNLKKHDQLGVQE
;
A
#
# COMPACT_ATOMS: atom_id res chain seq x y z
N MET A 1 4.05 10.82 -43.42
CA MET A 1 5.25 10.76 -42.55
C MET A 1 4.94 11.57 -41.30
N ALA A 2 4.85 10.94 -40.13
CA ALA A 2 4.56 11.63 -38.88
C ALA A 2 5.84 12.33 -38.38
N VAL A 3 5.84 13.66 -38.45
CA VAL A 3 6.97 14.49 -37.98
C VAL A 3 6.85 14.63 -36.46
N ILE A 4 7.80 14.02 -35.73
CA ILE A 4 7.90 14.16 -34.28
C ILE A 4 8.37 15.60 -33.99
N LYS A 5 7.43 16.49 -33.64
CA LYS A 5 7.68 17.94 -33.55
C LYS A 5 8.44 18.39 -32.31
N ARG A 6 8.52 17.59 -31.24
CA ARG A 6 9.29 17.94 -30.02
C ARG A 6 9.81 16.69 -29.34
N GLN A 7 11.12 16.50 -29.38
CA GLN A 7 11.83 15.56 -28.52
C GLN A 7 12.28 16.36 -27.29
N THR A 8 11.59 16.22 -26.16
CA THR A 8 12.03 16.81 -24.90
C THR A 8 13.30 16.09 -24.45
N LYS A 9 14.35 16.85 -24.11
CA LYS A 9 15.59 16.25 -23.64
C LYS A 9 15.31 15.59 -22.29
N LEU A 10 15.84 14.39 -22.04
CA LEU A 10 15.75 13.69 -20.74
C LEU A 10 16.17 14.59 -19.56
N SER A 11 17.08 15.55 -19.79
CA SER A 11 17.53 16.54 -18.82
C SER A 11 16.50 17.63 -18.47
N GLN A 12 15.41 17.76 -19.24
CA GLN A 12 14.30 18.70 -18.99
C GLN A 12 13.12 18.02 -18.28
N LEU A 13 13.21 16.73 -18.01
CA LEU A 13 12.27 16.09 -17.10
C LEU A 13 12.50 16.65 -15.69
N PRO A 14 11.44 16.92 -14.91
CA PRO A 14 11.60 17.31 -13.52
C PRO A 14 12.53 16.33 -12.82
N THR A 15 13.58 16.87 -12.19
CA THR A 15 14.58 16.09 -11.45
C THR A 15 13.90 15.13 -10.50
N ARG A 16 14.29 13.85 -10.53
CA ARG A 16 13.80 12.84 -9.58
C ARG A 16 13.98 13.41 -8.18
N CYS A 17 12.90 13.65 -7.45
CA CYS A 17 13.02 13.92 -6.03
C CYS A 17 13.63 12.65 -5.42
N LEU A 18 14.89 12.76 -4.99
CA LEU A 18 15.52 11.83 -4.06
C LEU A 18 14.84 12.01 -2.71
N HIS A 19 13.53 11.75 -2.63
CA HIS A 19 12.88 11.59 -1.35
C HIS A 19 13.29 10.21 -0.87
N THR A 20 14.43 10.15 -0.19
CA THR A 20 14.60 9.16 0.87
C THR A 20 13.34 9.23 1.72
N PRO A 21 12.57 8.13 1.82
CA PRO A 21 11.33 8.18 2.59
C PRO A 21 11.67 8.63 4.00
N LEU A 22 10.97 9.67 4.47
CA LEU A 22 11.18 10.17 5.81
C LEU A 22 10.94 9.03 6.79
N LYS A 23 11.94 8.76 7.64
CA LYS A 23 11.82 7.73 8.65
C LYS A 23 10.66 8.10 9.57
N PRO A 24 9.66 7.22 9.75
CA PRO A 24 8.52 7.51 10.61
C PRO A 24 8.98 7.68 12.06
N ASN A 25 8.27 8.53 12.81
CA ASN A 25 8.54 8.74 14.23
C ASN A 25 8.43 7.44 15.03
N TYR A 26 7.51 6.56 14.62
CA TYR A 26 7.32 5.23 15.19
C TYR A 26 7.44 4.17 14.10
N LEU A 27 8.57 3.46 14.11
CA LEU A 27 8.80 2.36 13.18
C LEU A 27 8.04 1.11 13.67
N LEU A 28 7.03 0.73 12.91
CA LEU A 28 6.26 -0.49 13.17
C LEU A 28 7.06 -1.70 12.68
N ASN A 29 7.06 -2.78 13.45
CA ASN A 29 7.66 -4.03 13.01
C ASN A 29 6.69 -4.77 12.08
N TRP A 30 6.48 -4.22 10.88
CA TRP A 30 5.51 -4.70 9.91
C TRP A 30 5.64 -6.21 9.70
N GLU A 31 6.86 -6.73 9.58
CA GLU A 31 7.14 -8.16 9.39
C GLU A 31 6.50 -9.08 10.45
N LYS A 32 6.52 -8.66 11.72
CA LYS A 32 5.99 -9.47 12.83
C LYS A 32 4.46 -9.42 12.96
N HIS A 33 3.75 -8.59 12.20
CA HIS A 33 2.30 -8.52 12.30
C HIS A 33 1.61 -9.81 11.81
N ARG A 34 0.45 -10.11 12.41
CA ARG A 34 -0.37 -11.27 12.03
C ARG A 34 -0.73 -11.20 10.53
N PRO A 35 -0.59 -12.29 9.76
CA PRO A 35 -0.90 -12.28 8.32
C PRO A 35 -2.32 -11.82 8.00
N LYS A 36 -3.32 -12.23 8.79
CA LYS A 36 -4.72 -11.78 8.63
C LYS A 36 -4.88 -10.27 8.77
N PHE A 37 -4.14 -9.66 9.70
CA PHE A 37 -4.15 -8.22 9.91
C PHE A 37 -3.49 -7.48 8.75
N LYS A 38 -2.31 -7.95 8.29
CA LYS A 38 -1.66 -7.39 7.10
C LYS A 38 -2.59 -7.44 5.88
N LYS A 39 -3.23 -8.59 5.64
CA LYS A 39 -4.20 -8.74 4.54
C LYS A 39 -5.35 -7.75 4.66
N PHE A 40 -5.93 -7.59 5.85
CA PHE A 40 -6.99 -6.62 6.09
C PHE A 40 -6.57 -5.19 5.70
N ILE A 41 -5.43 -4.72 6.20
CA ILE A 41 -4.93 -3.37 5.92
C ILE A 41 -4.64 -3.17 4.43
N LEU A 42 -3.92 -4.10 3.80
CA LEU A 42 -3.54 -3.99 2.39
C LEU A 42 -4.75 -4.02 1.45
N LEU A 43 -5.76 -4.83 1.75
CA LEU A 43 -6.99 -4.86 0.94
C LEU A 43 -7.79 -3.57 1.05
N HIS A 44 -7.96 -3.02 2.26
CA HIS A 44 -8.67 -1.75 2.44
C HIS A 44 -7.93 -0.61 1.73
N LEU A 45 -6.60 -0.62 1.78
CA LEU A 45 -5.78 0.35 1.09
C LEU A 45 -5.97 0.29 -0.44
N ILE A 46 -6.02 -0.90 -1.03
CA ILE A 46 -6.33 -1.06 -2.46
C ILE A 46 -7.73 -0.54 -2.78
N GLN A 47 -8.73 -0.92 -1.97
CA GLN A 47 -10.12 -0.50 -2.18
C GLN A 47 -10.27 1.02 -2.14
N VAL A 48 -9.69 1.68 -1.13
CA VAL A 48 -9.74 3.14 -1.01
C VAL A 48 -9.01 3.80 -2.18
N LEU A 49 -7.82 3.34 -2.55
CA LEU A 49 -7.09 3.91 -3.68
C LEU A 49 -7.84 3.75 -5.00
N ASP A 50 -8.57 2.65 -5.20
CA ASP A 50 -9.38 2.45 -6.39
C ASP A 50 -10.61 3.36 -6.40
N THR A 51 -11.26 3.52 -5.24
CA THR A 51 -12.44 4.37 -5.06
C THR A 51 -12.10 5.85 -5.24
N CYS A 52 -10.97 6.30 -4.69
CA CYS A 52 -10.55 7.70 -4.75
C CYS A 52 -10.07 8.15 -6.13
N LYS A 53 -9.73 7.23 -7.05
CA LYS A 53 -9.33 7.55 -8.43
C LYS A 53 -10.48 8.12 -9.28
N SER A 54 -11.72 8.00 -8.81
CA SER A 54 -12.91 8.46 -9.53
C SER A 54 -13.67 9.43 -8.63
N PRO A 55 -13.63 10.78 -8.82
CA PRO A 55 -13.32 11.54 -10.03
C PRO A 55 -12.07 12.47 -9.94
N SER A 56 -11.30 12.46 -8.85
CA SER A 56 -10.11 13.32 -8.71
C SER A 56 -8.81 12.53 -8.97
N PRO A 57 -7.89 13.04 -9.81
CA PRO A 57 -6.66 12.31 -10.16
C PRO A 57 -5.61 12.30 -9.04
N GLU A 58 -5.69 13.22 -8.07
CA GLU A 58 -4.67 13.41 -7.05
C GLU A 58 -5.14 12.86 -5.69
N ILE A 59 -4.54 11.74 -5.28
CA ILE A 59 -4.76 11.14 -3.96
C ILE A 59 -3.58 11.52 -3.07
N THR A 60 -3.77 12.49 -2.19
CA THR A 60 -2.75 12.86 -1.19
C THR A 60 -2.80 11.91 0.02
N ALA A 61 -1.72 11.91 0.81
CA ALA A 61 -1.64 11.15 2.06
C ALA A 61 -2.80 11.47 3.02
N GLU A 62 -3.14 12.75 3.14
CA GLU A 62 -4.20 13.22 4.03
C GLU A 62 -5.56 12.68 3.62
N LYS A 63 -5.91 12.79 2.33
CA LYS A 63 -7.17 12.25 1.80
C LYS A 63 -7.25 10.73 1.97
N LEU A 64 -6.13 10.03 1.78
CA LEU A 64 -6.06 8.59 2.02
C LEU A 64 -6.32 8.23 3.50
N ILE A 65 -5.76 9.01 4.44
CA ILE A 65 -6.00 8.82 5.89
C ILE A 65 -7.49 9.02 6.22
N GLU A 66 -8.11 10.07 5.68
CA GLU A 66 -9.52 10.36 5.94
C GLU A 66 -10.44 9.25 5.45
N GLU A 67 -10.26 8.80 4.21
CA GLU A 67 -11.06 7.75 3.59
C GLU A 67 -10.87 6.39 4.26
N LEU A 68 -9.64 6.04 4.64
CA LEU A 68 -9.40 4.83 5.42
C LEU A 68 -10.03 4.93 6.82
N SER A 69 -10.02 6.10 7.43
CA SER A 69 -10.63 6.28 8.76
C SER A 69 -12.15 6.12 8.75
N ALA A 70 -12.79 6.55 7.65
CA ALA A 70 -14.21 6.34 7.44
C ALA A 70 -14.53 4.85 7.19
N ASN A 71 -13.72 4.18 6.37
CA ASN A 71 -13.99 2.80 5.94
C ASN A 71 -13.60 1.72 6.97
N MET A 72 -12.62 1.96 7.83
CA MET A 72 -12.16 0.98 8.83
C MET A 72 -12.99 0.96 10.12
N GLY A 73 -14.12 1.67 10.19
CA GLY A 73 -15.12 1.49 11.24
C GLY A 73 -14.63 1.85 12.65
N GLY A 74 -13.99 3.01 12.81
CA GLY A 74 -13.60 3.54 14.12
C GLY A 74 -12.12 3.37 14.50
N VAL A 75 -11.27 2.96 13.56
CA VAL A 75 -9.82 3.06 13.75
C VAL A 75 -9.43 4.53 13.88
N ILE A 76 -8.68 4.85 14.93
CA ILE A 76 -8.26 6.22 15.23
C ILE A 76 -7.41 6.75 14.07
N LYS A 77 -7.70 7.96 13.57
CA LYS A 77 -6.96 8.61 12.47
C LYS A 77 -5.43 8.55 12.67
N ILE A 78 -4.97 8.76 13.90
CA ILE A 78 -3.55 8.69 14.29
C ILE A 78 -2.95 7.32 14.00
N GLN A 79 -3.67 6.22 14.27
CA GLN A 79 -3.17 4.87 13.98
C GLN A 79 -3.05 4.65 12.47
N ILE A 80 -4.01 5.13 11.68
CA ILE A 80 -3.98 5.03 10.22
C ILE A 80 -2.82 5.83 9.65
N GLN A 81 -2.59 7.04 10.16
CA GLN A 81 -1.43 7.86 9.79
C GLN A 81 -0.13 7.09 10.03
N LEU A 82 0.04 6.48 11.21
CA LEU A 82 1.20 5.65 11.52
C LEU A 82 1.38 4.50 10.52
N TYR A 83 0.28 3.83 10.13
CA TYR A 83 0.36 2.76 9.14
C TYR A 83 0.78 3.28 7.77
N ILE A 84 0.20 4.39 7.29
CA ILE A 84 0.55 4.95 5.98
C ILE A 84 2.01 5.40 5.94
N GLU A 85 2.49 6.12 6.95
CA GLU A 85 3.88 6.55 7.04
C GLU A 85 4.84 5.36 6.98
N ASN A 86 4.53 4.28 7.70
CA ASN A 86 5.32 3.05 7.66
C ASN A 86 5.24 2.32 6.31
N LEU A 87 4.07 2.30 5.66
CA LEU A 87 3.90 1.68 4.35
C LEU A 87 4.63 2.44 3.25
N ILE A 88 4.68 3.77 3.32
CA ILE A 88 5.53 4.60 2.46
C ILE A 88 7.01 4.29 2.73
N TYR A 89 7.42 4.28 4.00
CA TYR A 89 8.81 3.99 4.39
C TYR A 89 9.30 2.61 3.95
N HIS A 90 8.46 1.59 4.05
CA HIS A 90 8.77 0.24 3.59
C HIS A 90 8.58 0.05 2.08
N GLY A 91 8.19 1.08 1.33
CA GLY A 91 8.02 1.05 -0.12
C GLY A 91 6.83 0.21 -0.58
N TYR A 92 5.80 0.05 0.25
CA TYR A 92 4.50 -0.50 -0.18
C TYR A 92 3.68 0.56 -0.92
N LEU A 93 3.78 1.81 -0.46
CA LEU A 93 3.20 2.98 -1.11
C LEU A 93 4.32 3.81 -1.77
N ALA A 94 4.04 4.32 -2.96
CA ALA A 94 4.91 5.25 -3.67
C ALA A 94 4.19 6.60 -3.82
N GLU A 95 4.88 7.66 -3.44
CA GLU A 95 4.42 9.04 -3.64
C GLU A 95 4.94 9.56 -4.99
N SER A 96 4.02 10.05 -5.82
CA SER A 96 4.31 10.62 -7.14
C SER A 96 5.02 11.95 -7.00
N TYR A 97 6.02 12.14 -7.87
CA TYR A 97 6.81 13.36 -8.01
C TYR A 97 6.00 14.60 -8.40
N LEU A 98 4.83 14.41 -9.01
CA LEU A 98 3.93 15.47 -9.42
C LEU A 98 2.68 15.37 -8.54
N GLY A 99 2.53 16.31 -7.59
CA GLY A 99 1.32 16.48 -6.79
C GLY A 99 1.18 15.58 -5.56
N GLY A 100 2.24 14.90 -5.10
CA GLY A 100 2.18 14.10 -3.86
C GLY A 100 1.19 12.92 -3.92
N THR A 101 0.91 12.44 -5.14
CA THR A 101 -0.11 11.42 -5.38
C THR A 101 0.38 10.05 -4.92
N ILE A 102 -0.34 9.41 -4.01
CA ILE A 102 -0.01 8.08 -3.50
C ILE A 102 -0.52 6.99 -4.43
N THR A 103 0.34 6.02 -4.69
CA THR A 103 0.03 4.82 -5.49
C THR A 103 0.52 3.55 -4.78
N CYS A 104 -0.17 2.44 -5.02
CA CYS A 104 0.32 1.11 -4.62
C CYS A 104 1.51 0.69 -5.48
N THR A 105 2.51 0.09 -4.85
CA THR A 105 3.59 -0.61 -5.56
C THR A 105 3.28 -2.09 -5.74
N ASP A 106 3.99 -2.75 -6.66
CA ASP A 106 3.92 -4.20 -6.87
C ASP A 106 4.20 -5.02 -5.60
N LYS A 107 4.92 -4.41 -4.64
CA LYS A 107 5.21 -5.02 -3.34
C LYS A 107 3.94 -5.37 -2.56
N VAL A 108 2.89 -4.57 -2.68
CA VAL A 108 1.59 -4.82 -2.03
C VAL A 108 0.97 -6.13 -2.53
N TYR A 109 0.94 -6.32 -3.86
CA TYR A 109 0.35 -7.51 -4.47
C TYR A 109 1.17 -8.77 -4.18
N ASN A 110 2.51 -8.66 -4.19
CA ASN A 110 3.40 -9.77 -3.84
C ASN A 110 3.24 -10.20 -2.36
N GLU A 111 3.11 -9.24 -1.45
CA GLU A 111 2.85 -9.50 -0.04
C GLU A 111 1.49 -10.18 0.16
N LEU A 112 0.43 -9.68 -0.49
CA LEU A 112 -0.90 -10.29 -0.44
C LEU A 112 -0.88 -11.75 -0.91
N ARG A 113 -0.21 -12.03 -2.04
CA ARG A 113 -0.04 -13.39 -2.57
C ARG A 113 0.68 -14.30 -1.57
N THR A 114 1.72 -13.77 -0.91
CA THR A 114 2.48 -14.51 0.10
C THR A 114 1.62 -14.81 1.33
N ILE A 115 0.85 -13.82 1.80
CA ILE A 115 -0.07 -13.99 2.94
C ILE A 115 -1.15 -15.02 2.62
N ASP A 116 -1.73 -14.99 1.43
CA ASP A 116 -2.74 -15.96 1.02
C ASP A 116 -2.19 -17.38 0.99
N ARG A 117 -0.96 -17.58 0.51
CA ARG A 117 -0.27 -18.87 0.58
C ARG A 117 -0.11 -19.34 2.04
N ILE A 118 0.36 -18.46 2.94
CA ILE A 118 0.53 -18.80 4.37
C ILE A 118 -0.81 -19.18 5.02
N ILE A 119 -1.89 -18.48 4.67
CA ILE A 119 -3.23 -18.78 5.21
C ILE A 119 -3.73 -20.12 4.67
N ALA A 120 -3.56 -20.38 3.38
CA ALA A 120 -3.97 -21.64 2.74
C ALA A 120 -3.22 -22.84 3.36
N GLU A 121 -1.90 -22.75 3.49
CA GLU A 121 -1.07 -23.79 4.12
C GLU A 121 -1.50 -24.07 5.57
N LYS A 122 -1.83 -23.02 6.34
CA LYS A 122 -2.33 -23.18 7.71
C LYS A 122 -3.67 -23.90 7.77
N ASN A 123 -4.55 -23.64 6.79
CA ASN A 123 -5.86 -24.30 6.73
C ASN A 123 -5.73 -25.77 6.33
N LEU A 124 -4.85 -26.08 5.37
CA LEU A 124 -4.52 -27.46 4.95
C LEU A 124 -3.98 -28.30 6.12
N LYS A 125 -2.95 -27.80 6.81
CA LYS A 125 -2.37 -28.48 7.99
C LYS A 125 -3.39 -28.72 9.11
N LYS A 126 -4.35 -27.80 9.27
CA LYS A 126 -5.43 -27.97 10.25
C LYS A 126 -6.38 -29.10 9.87
N HIS A 127 -6.65 -29.26 8.58
CA HIS A 127 -7.52 -30.32 8.05
C HIS A 127 -6.84 -31.69 8.16
N ASP A 128 -5.54 -31.78 7.88
CA ASP A 128 -4.78 -33.03 8.02
C ASP A 128 -4.68 -33.49 9.49
N GLN A 129 -4.58 -32.56 10.44
CA GLN A 129 -4.56 -32.89 11.87
C GLN A 129 -5.92 -33.35 12.41
N LEU A 130 -7.03 -32.93 11.78
CA LEU A 130 -8.38 -33.36 12.13
C LEU A 130 -8.75 -34.72 11.51
N GLY A 131 -8.11 -35.11 10.40
CA GLY A 131 -8.34 -36.39 9.72
C GLY A 131 -7.51 -37.57 10.24
N VAL A 132 -6.64 -37.37 11.24
CA VAL A 132 -5.77 -38.41 11.83
C VAL A 132 -6.28 -38.86 13.22
N GLN A 133 -7.51 -38.47 13.60
CA GLN A 133 -8.15 -38.89 14.85
C GLN A 133 -9.21 -40.01 14.69
N GLU A 134 -9.27 -40.69 13.53
CA GLU A 134 -10.10 -41.89 13.34
C GLU A 134 -9.29 -43.19 13.48
#